data_AF-A0A961MQR0-F1
#
_entry.id   AF-A0A961MQR0-F1
#
_cell.length_a   1.000
_cell.length_b   1.000
_cell.length_c   1.000
_cell.angle_alpha   90.00
_cell.angle_beta   90.00
_cell.angle_gamma   90.00
#
_symmetry.space_group_name_H-M   'P 1'
#
loop_
_entity.id
_entity.type
_entity.pdbx_description
1 polymer ?
#
loop_
_entity_poly.entity_id
_entity_poly.type
_entity_poly.pdbx_seq_one_letter_code
_entity_poly.pdbx_strand_id
1 'polypeptide(L)'
;MIAQFLTSTRCSRILRLLDLERKVILNGPLSSLRTLVDRRERAIADILSVQKELPAEFVATLKAKAERNSRLLLASLAGVKAASDQVEKIETSRRELRTYNAAGTAGSRPAGKVTRDQRA
;
A
#
# COMPACT_ATOMS: atom_id res chain seq x y z
N MET A 1 -41.30 5.07 1.72
CA MET A 1 -40.60 4.31 0.64
C MET A 1 -39.30 5.01 0.17
N ILE A 2 -39.31 6.28 -0.23
CA ILE A 2 -38.12 6.98 -0.80
C ILE A 2 -36.90 7.00 0.16
N ALA A 3 -37.11 7.23 1.47
CA ALA A 3 -36.03 7.26 2.46
C ALA A 3 -35.25 5.92 2.57
N GLN A 4 -35.93 4.79 2.37
CA GLN A 4 -35.34 3.45 2.45
C GLN A 4 -34.46 3.16 1.22
N PHE A 5 -34.86 3.61 0.03
CA PHE A 5 -34.05 3.52 -1.19
C PHE A 5 -32.80 4.41 -1.13
N LEU A 6 -32.93 5.64 -0.62
CA LEU A 6 -31.79 6.54 -0.42
C LEU A 6 -30.78 5.94 0.57
N THR A 7 -31.26 5.24 1.59
CA THR A 7 -30.44 4.53 2.57
C THR A 7 -29.66 3.38 1.92
N SER A 8 -30.36 2.50 1.20
CA SER A 8 -29.71 1.39 0.47
C SER A 8 -28.64 1.88 -0.52
N THR A 9 -28.90 3.02 -1.17
CA THR A 9 -27.94 3.66 -2.10
C THR A 9 -26.69 4.20 -1.37
N ARG A 10 -26.85 4.80 -0.19
CA ARG A 10 -25.70 5.26 0.63
C ARG A 10 -24.88 4.08 1.18
N CYS A 11 -25.55 3.05 1.67
CA CYS A 11 -24.92 1.82 2.15
C CYS A 11 -24.11 1.14 1.02
N SER A 12 -24.71 0.94 -0.15
CA SER A 12 -24.01 0.34 -1.30
C SER A 12 -22.82 1.19 -1.78
N ARG A 13 -22.90 2.52 -1.68
CA ARG A 13 -21.77 3.42 -1.99
C ARG A 13 -20.56 3.16 -1.07
N ILE A 14 -20.76 2.97 0.23
CA ILE A 14 -19.66 2.65 1.15
C ILE A 14 -19.04 1.29 0.83
N LEU A 15 -19.87 0.28 0.56
CA LEU A 15 -19.35 -1.04 0.18
C LEU A 15 -18.51 -0.97 -1.10
N ARG A 16 -18.92 -0.16 -2.08
CA ARG A 16 -18.13 0.10 -3.29
C ARG A 16 -16.82 0.83 -2.97
N LEU A 17 -16.82 1.79 -2.05
CA LEU A 17 -15.58 2.46 -1.62
C LEU A 17 -14.58 1.46 -1.02
N LEU A 18 -15.03 0.53 -0.17
CA LEU A 18 -14.18 -0.53 0.37
C LEU A 18 -13.63 -1.48 -0.71
N ASP A 19 -14.40 -1.76 -1.75
CA ASP A 19 -13.93 -2.57 -2.89
C ASP A 19 -12.91 -1.81 -3.76
N LEU A 20 -13.04 -0.48 -3.87
CA LEU A 20 -12.05 0.36 -4.53
C LEU A 20 -10.76 0.47 -3.72
N GLU A 21 -10.84 0.64 -2.40
CA GLU A 21 -9.68 0.60 -1.50
C GLU A 21 -8.91 -0.71 -1.70
N ARG A 22 -9.62 -1.83 -1.75
CA ARG A 22 -9.01 -3.14 -2.00
C ARG A 22 -8.24 -3.17 -3.32
N LYS A 23 -8.84 -2.69 -4.42
CA LYS A 23 -8.18 -2.66 -5.74
C LYS A 23 -6.91 -1.82 -5.68
N VAL A 24 -6.95 -0.68 -5.00
CA VAL A 24 -5.76 0.18 -4.82
C VAL A 24 -4.67 -0.52 -4.01
N ILE A 25 -5.03 -1.19 -2.91
CA ILE A 25 -4.08 -1.93 -2.07
C ILE A 25 -3.39 -3.04 -2.89
N LEU A 26 -4.15 -3.77 -3.71
CA LEU A 26 -3.61 -4.85 -4.54
C LEU A 26 -2.75 -4.35 -5.71
N ASN A 27 -3.12 -3.24 -6.33
CA ASN A 27 -2.40 -2.70 -7.49
C ASN A 27 -1.14 -1.91 -7.10
N GLY A 28 -1.00 -1.52 -5.83
CA GLY A 28 0.17 -0.83 -5.31
C GLY A 28 0.20 0.71 -5.33
N PRO A 29 -0.68 1.50 -6.00
CA PRO A 29 -0.63 2.96 -5.92
C PRO A 29 -1.24 3.47 -4.61
N LEU A 30 -0.54 3.21 -3.49
CA LEU A 30 -0.99 3.53 -2.14
C LEU A 30 -1.16 5.04 -1.89
N SER A 31 -0.56 5.90 -2.71
CA SER A 31 -0.77 7.35 -2.67
C SER A 31 -2.24 7.75 -2.86
N SER A 32 -2.97 7.00 -3.70
CA SER A 32 -4.40 7.24 -3.94
C SER A 32 -5.29 6.78 -2.78
N LEU A 33 -4.78 5.91 -1.90
CA LEU A 33 -5.52 5.34 -0.78
C LEU A 33 -5.98 6.40 0.22
N ARG A 34 -5.16 7.43 0.48
CA ARG A 34 -5.51 8.51 1.41
C ARG A 34 -6.82 9.19 1.02
N THR A 35 -6.97 9.51 -0.27
CA THR A 35 -8.19 10.16 -0.77
C THR A 35 -9.42 9.26 -0.65
N LEU A 36 -9.25 7.94 -0.75
CA LEU A 36 -10.34 6.98 -0.58
C LEU A 36 -10.76 6.85 0.88
N VAL A 37 -9.80 6.84 1.80
CA VAL A 37 -10.06 6.83 3.24
C VAL A 37 -10.84 8.08 3.66
N ASP A 38 -10.41 9.27 3.22
CA ASP A 38 -11.11 10.53 3.52
C ASP A 38 -12.56 10.53 2.99
N ARG A 39 -12.78 9.90 1.82
CA ARG A 39 -14.12 9.77 1.22
C ARG A 39 -14.97 8.76 1.99
N ARG A 40 -14.38 7.66 2.45
CA ARG A 40 -15.04 6.64 3.27
C ARG A 40 -15.48 7.24 4.61
N GLU A 41 -14.60 7.95 5.30
CA GLU A 41 -14.90 8.58 6.60
C GLU A 41 -16.03 9.59 6.49
N ARG A 42 -15.99 10.45 5.47
CA ARG A 42 -17.10 11.36 5.16
C ARG A 42 -18.41 10.61 4.90
N ALA A 43 -18.38 9.57 4.07
CA ALA A 43 -19.58 8.80 3.79
C ALA A 43 -20.15 8.08 5.03
N ILE A 44 -19.29 7.62 5.94
CA ILE A 44 -19.72 7.03 7.22
C ILE A 44 -20.35 8.11 8.11
N ALA A 45 -19.70 9.27 8.25
CA ALA A 45 -20.23 10.39 9.03
C ALA A 45 -21.60 10.87 8.50
N ASP A 46 -21.77 10.94 7.17
CA ASP A 46 -23.02 11.32 6.50
C ASP A 46 -24.16 10.31 6.75
N ILE A 47 -23.85 9.03 6.92
CA ILE A 47 -24.85 8.02 7.26
C ILE A 47 -25.21 8.09 8.74
N LEU A 48 -24.21 8.20 9.63
CA LEU A 48 -24.42 8.28 11.08
C LEU A 48 -25.18 9.56 11.50
N SER A 49 -25.03 10.66 10.76
CA SER A 49 -25.75 11.91 11.01
C SER A 49 -27.23 11.84 10.61
N VAL A 50 -27.56 11.03 9.60
CA VAL A 50 -28.93 10.87 9.08
C VAL A 50 -29.65 9.69 9.69
N GLN A 51 -28.93 8.71 10.24
CA GLN A 51 -29.50 7.42 10.58
C GLN A 51 -28.99 6.88 11.92
N LYS A 52 -29.92 6.63 12.85
CA LYS A 52 -29.63 6.13 14.20
C LYS A 52 -29.55 4.59 14.25
N GLU A 53 -30.24 3.90 13.34
CA GLU A 53 -30.27 2.45 13.25
C GLU A 53 -29.85 1.97 11.86
N LEU A 54 -28.81 1.14 11.81
CA LEU A 54 -28.28 0.55 10.59
C LEU A 54 -28.73 -0.91 10.48
N PRO A 55 -29.03 -1.40 9.26
CA PRO A 55 -29.34 -2.82 9.06
C PRO A 55 -28.19 -3.72 9.52
N ALA A 56 -28.48 -4.75 10.30
CA ALA A 56 -27.46 -5.65 10.84
C ALA A 56 -26.63 -6.33 9.74
N GLU A 57 -27.26 -6.74 8.64
CA GLU A 57 -26.59 -7.33 7.48
C GLU A 57 -25.57 -6.38 6.83
N PHE A 58 -25.90 -5.09 6.76
CA PHE A 58 -25.00 -4.08 6.23
C PHE A 58 -23.77 -3.92 7.12
N VAL A 59 -23.96 -3.85 8.44
CA VAL A 59 -22.86 -3.73 9.41
C VAL A 59 -21.96 -4.97 9.36
N ALA A 60 -22.54 -6.17 9.27
CA ALA A 60 -21.78 -7.41 9.12
C ALA A 60 -20.93 -7.42 7.84
N THR A 61 -21.52 -7.00 6.71
CA THR A 61 -20.82 -6.92 5.42
C THR A 61 -19.71 -5.87 5.43
N LEU A 62 -19.98 -4.71 6.04
CA LEU A 62 -19.02 -3.63 6.20
C LEU A 62 -17.81 -4.09 7.02
N LYS A 63 -18.05 -4.73 8.17
CA LYS A 63 -17.00 -5.29 9.03
C LYS A 63 -16.14 -6.31 8.29
N ALA A 64 -16.78 -7.27 7.61
CA ALA A 64 -16.06 -8.30 6.86
C ALA A 64 -15.14 -7.72 5.77
N LYS A 65 -15.62 -6.71 5.02
CA LYS A 65 -14.81 -6.03 4.00
C LYS A 65 -13.67 -5.20 4.63
N ALA A 66 -13.94 -4.50 5.72
CA ALA A 66 -12.95 -3.70 6.44
C ALA A 66 -11.83 -4.57 7.02
N GLU A 67 -12.16 -5.70 7.67
CA GLU A 67 -11.18 -6.65 8.20
C GLU A 67 -10.31 -7.28 7.11
N ARG A 68 -10.90 -7.57 5.95
CA ARG A 68 -10.15 -8.05 4.79
C ARG A 68 -9.13 -7.01 4.30
N ASN A 69 -9.55 -5.75 4.17
CA ASN A 69 -8.67 -4.68 3.75
C ASN A 69 -7.55 -4.42 4.78
N SER A 70 -7.87 -4.47 6.08
CA SER A 70 -6.88 -4.37 7.16
C SER A 70 -5.81 -5.46 7.05
N ARG A 71 -6.22 -6.72 6.84
CA ARG A 71 -5.28 -7.83 6.61
C ARG A 71 -4.38 -7.61 5.39
N LEU A 72 -4.93 -7.10 4.28
CA LEU A 72 -4.15 -6.80 3.08
C LEU A 72 -3.14 -5.67 3.31
N LEU A 73 -3.52 -4.63 4.07
CA LEU A 73 -2.61 -3.53 4.42
C LEU A 73 -1.45 -4.01 5.28
N LEU A 74 -1.73 -4.84 6.29
CA LEU A 74 -0.69 -5.42 7.13
C LEU A 74 0.27 -6.30 6.32
N ALA A 75 -0.26 -7.14 5.43
CA ALA A 75 0.57 -7.96 4.53
C ALA A 75 1.41 -7.09 3.58
N SER A 76 0.83 -6.02 3.03
CA SER A 76 1.54 -5.09 2.15
C SER A 76 2.68 -4.37 2.89
N LEU A 77 2.43 -3.94 4.13
CA LEU A 77 3.45 -3.32 4.98
C LEU A 77 4.61 -4.28 5.28
N ALA A 78 4.30 -5.55 5.59
CA ALA A 78 5.31 -6.57 5.79
C ALA A 78 6.16 -6.78 4.52
N GLY A 79 5.53 -6.82 3.34
CA GLY A 79 6.23 -6.93 2.07
C GLY A 79 7.15 -5.74 1.77
N VAL A 80 6.70 -4.50 2.01
CA VAL A 80 7.52 -3.29 1.82
C VAL A 80 8.73 -3.29 2.76
N LYS A 81 8.56 -3.70 4.02
CA LYS A 81 9.68 -3.82 4.97
C LYS A 81 10.69 -4.87 4.50
N ALA A 82 10.23 -6.06 4.14
CA ALA A 82 11.12 -7.12 3.65
C ALA A 82 11.89 -6.71 2.38
N ALA A 83 11.23 -5.98 1.46
CA ALA A 83 11.89 -5.43 0.28
C ALA A 83 12.94 -4.38 0.64
N SER A 84 12.64 -3.51 1.62
CA SER A 84 13.59 -2.49 2.10
C SER A 84 14.83 -3.14 2.74
N ASP A 85 14.62 -4.14 3.60
CA ASP A 85 15.70 -4.92 4.22
C ASP A 85 16.58 -5.60 3.16
N GLN A 86 15.96 -6.10 2.08
CA GLN A 86 16.68 -6.73 0.98
C GLN A 86 17.53 -5.72 0.18
N VAL A 87 17.01 -4.51 -0.06
CA VAL A 87 17.77 -3.45 -0.72
C VAL A 87 18.96 -3.01 0.15
N GLU A 88 18.76 -2.88 1.46
CA GLU A 88 19.84 -2.54 2.40
C GLU A 88 20.95 -3.60 2.41
N LYS A 89 20.58 -4.89 2.38
CA LYS A 89 21.56 -5.99 2.26
C LYS A 89 22.38 -5.88 0.97
N ILE A 90 21.72 -5.62 -0.17
CA ILE A 90 22.41 -5.46 -1.46
C ILE A 90 23.38 -4.27 -1.42
N GLU A 91 22.97 -3.14 -0.87
CA GLU A 91 23.81 -1.95 -0.73
C GLU A 91 25.00 -2.18 0.21
N THR A 92 24.80 -2.93 1.30
CA THR A 92 25.88 -3.32 2.22
C THR A 92 26.87 -4.25 1.54
N SER A 93 26.41 -5.32 0.87
CA SER A 93 27.28 -6.23 0.13
C SER A 93 28.05 -5.51 -0.98
N ARG A 94 27.44 -4.54 -1.67
CA ARG A 94 28.13 -3.71 -2.68
C ARG A 94 29.30 -2.93 -2.10
N ARG A 95 29.19 -2.41 -0.88
CA ARG A 95 30.29 -1.69 -0.20
C ARG A 95 31.43 -2.62 0.24
N GLU A 96 31.10 -3.88 0.53
CA GLU A 96 32.05 -4.90 0.99
C GLU A 96 32.76 -5.65 -0.14
N LEU A 97 32.29 -5.52 -1.40
CA LEU A 97 32.97 -6.09 -2.56
C LEU A 97 34.36 -5.46 -2.73
N ARG A 98 35.38 -6.20 -2.29
CA ARG A 98 36.79 -5.86 -2.48
C ARG A 98 37.23 -6.35 -3.86
N THR A 99 37.71 -5.43 -4.68
CA THR A 99 38.36 -5.78 -5.94
C THR A 99 39.82 -6.12 -5.66
N TYR A 100 40.26 -7.30 -6.09
CA TYR A 100 41.67 -7.63 -6.12
C TYR A 100 42.35 -6.83 -7.24
N ASN A 101 43.46 -6.17 -6.93
CA ASN A 101 44.30 -5.55 -7.96
C ASN A 101 45.12 -6.63 -8.70
N ALA A 102 45.81 -6.27 -9.78
CA ALA A 102 46.66 -7.18 -10.55
C ALA A 102 47.82 -7.81 -9.73
N ALA A 103 48.10 -7.28 -8.54
CA ALA A 103 49.09 -7.80 -7.59
C ALA A 103 48.48 -8.71 -6.51
N GLY A 104 47.20 -9.09 -6.63
CA GLY A 104 46.52 -9.99 -5.70
C GLY A 104 46.16 -9.38 -4.33
N THR A 105 46.31 -8.07 -4.15
CA THR A 105 45.96 -7.37 -2.90
C THR A 105 44.52 -6.84 -2.95
N ALA A 106 43.77 -7.06 -1.86
CA ALA A 106 42.38 -6.64 -1.75
C ALA A 106 42.29 -5.12 -1.52
N GLY A 107 41.92 -4.36 -2.55
CA GLY A 107 41.67 -2.92 -2.46
C GLY A 107 40.17 -2.63 -2.40
N SER A 108 39.72 -1.93 -1.36
CA SER A 108 38.41 -1.27 -1.37
C SER A 108 38.56 0.00 -2.21
N ARG A 109 38.19 -0.06 -3.49
CA ARG A 109 38.11 1.13 -4.33
C ARG A 109 36.65 1.59 -4.28
N PRO A 110 36.32 2.77 -3.71
CA PRO A 110 34.97 3.32 -3.84
C PRO A 110 34.66 3.41 -5.34
N ALA A 111 33.45 3.05 -5.75
CA ALA A 111 33.03 3.00 -7.15
C ALA A 111 33.32 4.34 -7.85
N GLY A 112 34.50 4.44 -8.43
CA GLY A 112 34.96 5.61 -9.16
C GLY A 112 34.17 5.70 -10.46
N LYS A 113 33.82 6.93 -10.85
CA LYS A 113 33.09 7.24 -12.08
C LYS A 113 33.58 6.35 -13.22
N VAL A 114 32.64 5.64 -13.84
CA VAL A 114 32.86 4.81 -15.02
C VAL A 114 33.50 5.68 -16.10
N THR A 115 34.82 5.57 -16.27
CA THR A 115 35.48 6.06 -17.47
C THR A 115 35.09 5.10 -18.57
N ARG A 116 34.06 5.50 -19.34
CA ARG A 116 33.61 4.81 -20.54
C ARG A 116 34.78 4.83 -21.52
N ASP A 117 35.41 3.69 -21.74
CA ASP A 117 36.48 3.55 -22.71
C ASP A 117 35.90 3.81 -24.11
N GLN A 118 36.24 4.97 -24.68
CA GLN A 118 36.04 5.25 -26.09
C GLN A 118 37.34 4.87 -26.80
N ARG A 119 37.49 3.59 -27.11
CA ARG A 119 38.47 3.16 -28.12
C ARG A 119 37.74 2.89 -29.42
N ALA A 120 37.94 3.86 -30.31
CA ALA A 120 37.80 3.77 -31.75
C ALA A 120 38.85 2.81 -32.35
#